data_AF-A9XYN9-F1
#
_entry.id   AF-A9XYN9-F1
#
_cell.length_a   1.000
_cell.length_b   1.000
_cell.length_c   1.000
_cell.angle_alpha   90.00
_cell.angle_beta   90.00
_cell.angle_gamma   90.00
#
_symmetry.space_group_name_H-M   'P 1'
#
loop_
_entity.id
_entity.type
_entity.pdbx_description
1 polymer ?
#
loop_
_entity_poly.entity_id
_entity_poly.type
_entity_poly.pdbx_seq_one_letter_code
_entity_poly.pdbx_strand_id
1 'polypeptide(L)'
;LEKSRIVGQATDERNYHIFYCMLAGMTKEEKNRLELHDASQYHYLNQGRNIVCEGRNDAAEFADIRSAMKVLLFSDKEIWEVFKVLGALLHLGNAKYRASVVDNLDTTEIVDAGSVIRASKLLEVDPKHFVEALTSRSIFAQGDTVILPLNSTQARDVRDAFVKGIYGRMFIWIVSKINAAIYKPKTTPGHTRTSIGVL
;
A
#
# COMPACT_ATOMS: atom_id res chain seq x y z
N LEU A 1 -8.95 0.25 -11.56
CA LEU A 1 -7.74 0.25 -10.73
C LEU A 1 -6.86 -0.92 -11.13
N GLU A 2 -5.69 -0.67 -11.71
CA GLU A 2 -4.73 -1.70 -12.14
C GLU A 2 -3.87 -2.15 -10.95
N LYS A 3 -4.34 -3.13 -10.18
CA LYS A 3 -3.67 -3.52 -8.92
C LYS A 3 -2.27 -4.10 -9.15
N SER A 4 -1.99 -4.76 -10.28
CA SER A 4 -0.67 -5.32 -10.60
C SER A 4 0.45 -4.28 -10.58
N ARG A 5 0.16 -3.05 -11.03
CA ARG A 5 1.11 -1.94 -11.13
C ARG A 5 1.83 -1.61 -9.82
N ILE A 6 1.21 -1.88 -8.66
CA ILE A 6 1.81 -1.56 -7.38
C ILE A 6 3.03 -2.44 -7.05
N VAL A 7 3.02 -3.70 -7.48
CA VAL A 7 4.06 -4.68 -7.13
C VAL A 7 5.06 -4.92 -8.25
N GLY A 8 4.72 -4.57 -9.50
CA GLY A 8 5.61 -4.64 -10.64
C GLY A 8 5.27 -3.61 -11.71
N GLN A 9 6.29 -3.15 -12.43
CA GLN A 9 6.17 -2.18 -13.51
C GLN A 9 6.94 -2.68 -14.74
N ALA A 10 6.46 -2.37 -15.94
CA ALA A 10 7.24 -2.58 -17.15
C ALA A 10 8.46 -1.65 -17.21
N THR A 11 9.42 -1.94 -18.09
CA THR A 11 10.57 -1.07 -18.29
C THR A 11 10.10 0.32 -18.75
N ASP A 12 10.71 1.36 -18.20
CA ASP A 12 10.40 2.78 -18.40
C ASP A 12 9.06 3.26 -17.83
N GLU A 13 8.27 2.36 -17.22
CA GLU A 13 7.06 2.72 -16.51
C GLU A 13 7.30 3.06 -15.03
N ARG A 14 6.46 3.95 -14.50
CA ARG A 14 6.41 4.27 -13.07
C ARG A 14 5.28 3.52 -12.36
N ASN A 15 5.40 3.44 -11.05
CA ASN A 15 4.28 3.10 -10.18
C ASN A 15 3.28 4.28 -10.10
N TYR A 16 2.24 4.17 -9.27
CA TYR A 16 1.28 5.25 -9.04
C TYR A 16 1.95 6.53 -8.54
N HIS A 17 1.53 7.68 -9.07
CA HIS A 17 2.15 8.98 -8.79
C HIS A 17 2.20 9.32 -7.31
N ILE A 18 1.19 8.91 -6.54
CA ILE A 18 1.10 9.22 -5.11
C ILE A 18 2.36 8.83 -4.34
N PHE A 19 3.05 7.74 -4.69
CA PHE A 19 4.28 7.36 -4.00
C PHE A 19 5.42 8.36 -4.24
N TYR A 20 5.61 8.78 -5.48
CA TYR A 20 6.62 9.77 -5.86
C TYR A 20 6.27 11.16 -5.31
N CYS A 21 5.00 11.57 -5.43
CA CYS A 21 4.48 12.81 -4.84
C CYS A 21 4.73 12.85 -3.33
N MET A 22 4.32 11.80 -2.62
CA MET A 22 4.49 11.69 -1.16
C MET A 22 5.96 11.78 -0.75
N LEU A 23 6.84 11.03 -1.41
CA LEU A 23 8.28 11.06 -1.10
C LEU A 23 8.94 12.38 -1.50
N ALA A 24 8.46 13.09 -2.52
CA ALA A 24 9.00 14.39 -2.91
C ALA A 24 8.50 15.54 -2.02
N GLY A 25 7.22 15.50 -1.61
CA GLY A 25 6.54 16.63 -0.96
C GLY A 25 6.39 16.54 0.56
N MET A 26 6.63 15.39 1.21
CA MET A 26 6.62 15.29 2.67
C MET A 26 7.75 16.09 3.33
N THR A 27 7.46 16.66 4.50
CA THR A 27 8.50 17.29 5.31
C THR A 27 9.49 16.25 5.85
N LYS A 28 10.66 16.70 6.30
CA LYS A 28 11.67 15.82 6.89
C LYS A 28 11.12 15.10 8.14
N GLU A 29 10.32 15.79 8.93
CA GLU A 29 9.68 15.27 10.14
C GLU A 29 8.64 14.20 9.78
N GLU A 30 7.80 14.44 8.76
CA GLU A 30 6.84 13.46 8.27
C GLU A 30 7.55 12.20 7.73
N LYS A 31 8.60 12.37 6.92
CA LYS A 31 9.42 11.25 6.43
C LYS A 31 10.04 10.46 7.58
N ASN A 32 10.62 11.14 8.56
CA ASN A 32 11.22 10.48 9.72
C ASN A 32 10.20 9.68 10.53
N ARG A 33 8.98 10.21 10.73
CA ARG A 33 7.90 9.51 11.44
C ARG A 33 7.42 8.24 10.73
N LEU A 34 7.52 8.20 9.40
CA LEU A 34 7.19 7.04 8.58
C LEU A 34 8.41 6.18 8.22
N GLU A 35 9.58 6.55 8.75
CA GLU A 35 10.88 5.95 8.44
C GLU A 35 11.14 5.86 6.92
N LEU A 36 10.80 6.91 6.16
CA LEU A 36 10.86 6.94 4.70
C LEU A 36 12.16 7.55 4.15
N HIS A 37 12.65 6.96 3.06
CA HIS A 37 13.79 7.44 2.26
C HIS A 37 13.39 7.81 0.83
N ASP A 38 14.37 8.11 -0.03
CA ASP A 38 14.14 8.43 -1.44
C ASP A 38 13.55 7.26 -2.24
N ALA A 39 12.86 7.57 -3.34
CA ALA A 39 12.16 6.58 -4.16
C ALA A 39 13.07 5.44 -4.66
N SER A 40 14.35 5.71 -4.91
CA SER A 40 15.34 4.71 -5.33
C SER A 40 15.57 3.59 -4.32
N GLN A 41 15.25 3.81 -3.04
CA GLN A 41 15.42 2.86 -1.95
C GLN A 41 14.29 1.82 -1.88
N TYR A 42 13.23 1.95 -2.69
CA TYR A 42 12.07 1.07 -2.64
C TYR A 42 11.95 0.21 -3.89
N HIS A 43 11.93 -1.11 -3.68
CA HIS A 43 11.76 -2.08 -4.74
C HIS A 43 10.50 -1.83 -5.58
N TYR A 44 9.39 -1.45 -4.97
CA TYR A 44 8.16 -1.16 -5.72
C TYR A 44 8.22 0.13 -6.56
N LEU A 45 9.24 0.98 -6.41
CA LEU A 45 9.33 2.23 -7.17
C LEU A 45 10.46 2.22 -8.21
N ASN A 46 11.38 1.25 -8.16
CA ASN A 46 12.58 1.24 -9.00
C ASN A 46 12.66 0.10 -10.02
N GLN A 47 11.69 -0.83 -10.05
CA GLN A 47 11.69 -1.96 -10.99
C GLN A 47 11.57 -1.52 -12.47
N GLY A 48 10.77 -0.49 -12.75
CA GLY A 48 10.65 0.08 -14.08
C GLY A 48 11.85 0.92 -14.53
N ARG A 49 12.89 1.09 -13.69
CA ARG A 49 14.10 1.90 -13.94
C ARG A 49 13.84 3.38 -14.22
N ASN A 50 12.62 3.83 -14.00
CA ASN A 50 12.24 5.22 -14.14
C ASN A 50 11.56 5.71 -12.85
N ILE A 51 12.14 6.72 -12.22
CA ILE A 51 11.57 7.36 -11.01
C ILE A 51 11.19 8.82 -11.25
N VAL A 52 11.53 9.38 -12.41
CA VAL A 52 11.29 10.77 -12.79
C VAL A 52 10.26 10.81 -13.92
N CYS A 53 9.45 11.85 -13.99
CA CYS A 53 8.63 12.12 -15.16
C CYS A 53 8.88 13.55 -15.60
N GLU A 54 9.35 13.69 -16.84
CA GLU A 54 9.59 15.00 -17.42
C GLU A 54 8.33 15.85 -17.39
N GLY A 55 8.50 17.14 -17.11
CA GLY A 55 7.39 18.11 -17.03
C GLY A 55 6.52 18.00 -15.77
N ARG A 56 6.82 17.10 -14.82
CA ARG A 56 6.03 16.94 -13.59
C ARG A 56 6.82 17.35 -12.35
N ASN A 57 6.20 18.15 -11.48
CA ASN A 57 6.72 18.47 -10.15
C ASN A 57 5.95 17.68 -9.10
N ASP A 58 6.50 16.51 -8.73
CA ASP A 58 5.85 15.60 -7.79
C ASP A 58 5.63 16.23 -6.39
N ALA A 59 6.48 17.17 -5.96
CA ALA A 59 6.31 17.88 -4.69
C ALA A 59 5.14 18.88 -4.73
N ALA A 60 4.98 19.62 -5.83
CA ALA A 60 3.83 20.52 -6.03
C ALA A 60 2.52 19.71 -6.10
N GLU A 61 2.52 18.62 -6.84
CA GLU A 61 1.38 17.71 -6.96
C GLU A 61 0.98 17.10 -5.61
N PHE A 62 1.94 16.85 -4.72
CA PHE A 62 1.61 16.42 -3.36
C PHE A 62 0.88 17.48 -2.55
N ALA A 63 1.25 18.76 -2.69
CA ALA A 63 0.54 19.86 -2.04
C ALA A 63 -0.89 19.98 -2.58
N ASP A 64 -1.09 19.78 -3.88
CA ASP A 64 -2.41 19.77 -4.51
C ASP A 64 -3.26 18.59 -4.02
N ILE A 65 -2.69 17.39 -3.93
CA ILE A 65 -3.36 16.20 -3.38
C ILE A 65 -3.82 16.46 -1.94
N ARG A 66 -2.96 17.01 -1.08
CA ARG A 66 -3.33 17.34 0.32
C ARG A 66 -4.46 18.36 0.36
N SER A 67 -4.37 19.40 -0.46
CA SER A 67 -5.39 20.45 -0.55
C SER A 67 -6.73 19.88 -1.02
N ALA A 68 -6.72 19.01 -2.03
CA ALA A 68 -7.92 18.33 -2.52
C ALA A 68 -8.55 17.43 -1.45
N MET A 69 -7.75 16.66 -0.70
CA MET A 69 -8.25 15.86 0.42
C MET A 69 -8.92 16.75 1.49
N LYS A 70 -8.40 17.95 1.76
CA LYS A 70 -9.05 18.91 2.68
C LYS A 70 -10.39 19.41 2.15
N VAL A 71 -10.46 19.78 0.88
CA VAL A 71 -11.72 20.20 0.24
C VAL A 71 -12.75 19.08 0.28
N LEU A 72 -12.31 17.83 0.13
CA LEU A 72 -13.14 16.62 0.21
C LEU A 72 -13.41 16.14 1.65
N LEU A 73 -13.16 16.99 2.65
CA LEU A 73 -13.50 16.77 4.06
C LEU A 73 -12.78 15.57 4.69
N PHE A 74 -11.56 15.26 4.25
CA PHE A 74 -10.68 14.35 4.97
C PHE A 74 -10.07 15.08 6.17
N SER A 75 -10.21 14.49 7.35
CA SER A 75 -9.52 14.98 8.56
C SER A 75 -8.00 14.81 8.45
N ASP A 76 -7.22 15.58 9.22
CA ASP A 76 -5.75 15.39 9.30
C ASP A 76 -5.37 13.97 9.68
N LYS A 77 -6.13 13.37 10.59
CA LYS A 77 -5.94 11.98 11.01
C LYS A 77 -6.13 11.03 9.81
N GLU A 78 -7.24 11.16 9.09
CA GLU A 78 -7.52 10.32 7.91
C GLU A 78 -6.46 10.45 6.82
N ILE A 79 -6.01 11.68 6.53
CA ILE A 79 -4.91 11.92 5.58
C ILE A 79 -3.64 11.23 6.04
N TRP A 80 -3.30 11.36 7.32
CA TRP A 80 -2.14 10.71 7.91
C TRP A 80 -2.22 9.18 7.86
N GLU A 81 -3.40 8.59 8.12
CA GLU A 81 -3.59 7.14 8.00
C GLU A 81 -3.40 6.64 6.56
N VAL A 82 -3.85 7.39 5.55
CA VAL A 82 -3.57 7.07 4.14
C VAL A 82 -2.05 7.05 3.89
N PHE A 83 -1.32 8.04 4.42
CA PHE A 83 0.13 8.11 4.27
C PHE A 83 0.87 7.00 5.03
N LYS A 84 0.40 6.60 6.22
CA LYS A 84 0.93 5.43 6.94
C LYS A 84 0.76 4.16 6.12
N VAL A 85 -0.43 3.95 5.54
CA VAL A 85 -0.68 2.79 4.68
C VAL A 85 0.26 2.80 3.48
N LEU A 86 0.37 3.91 2.75
CA LEU A 86 1.29 4.04 1.62
C LEU A 86 2.75 3.75 2.01
N GLY A 87 3.22 4.30 3.13
CA GLY A 87 4.56 4.04 3.65
C GLY A 87 4.78 2.57 4.02
N ALA A 88 3.79 1.91 4.63
CA ALA A 88 3.86 0.49 4.94
C ALA A 88 4.01 -0.39 3.69
N LEU A 89 3.31 -0.04 2.59
CA LEU A 89 3.43 -0.78 1.33
C LEU A 89 4.82 -0.66 0.72
N LEU A 90 5.46 0.52 0.83
CA LEU A 90 6.84 0.72 0.38
C LEU A 90 7.83 -0.16 1.19
N HIS A 91 7.67 -0.18 2.52
CA HIS A 91 8.48 -1.03 3.40
C HIS A 91 8.29 -2.52 3.11
N LEU A 92 7.06 -2.96 2.87
CA LEU A 92 6.77 -4.34 2.49
C LEU A 92 7.48 -4.75 1.20
N GLY A 93 7.51 -3.88 0.18
CA GLY A 93 8.20 -4.18 -1.08
C GLY A 93 9.69 -4.50 -0.92
N ASN A 94 10.32 -3.99 0.15
CA ASN A 94 11.72 -4.24 0.47
C ASN A 94 11.97 -5.53 1.27
N ALA A 95 10.94 -6.27 1.66
CA ALA A 95 11.10 -7.55 2.35
C ALA A 95 11.87 -8.55 1.47
N LYS A 96 12.95 -9.11 2.02
CA LYS A 96 13.83 -10.08 1.35
C LYS A 96 13.66 -11.47 1.97
N TYR A 97 13.37 -12.44 1.12
CA TYR A 97 13.14 -13.83 1.50
C TYR A 97 14.32 -14.70 1.08
N ARG A 98 14.77 -15.57 1.98
CA ARG A 98 15.77 -16.62 1.74
C ARG A 98 15.13 -17.98 1.90
N ALA A 99 15.32 -18.84 0.89
CA ALA A 99 14.90 -20.22 0.96
C ALA A 99 15.70 -20.97 2.04
N SER A 100 15.02 -21.85 2.77
CA SER A 100 15.59 -22.72 3.79
C SER A 100 14.89 -24.09 3.73
N VAL A 101 15.42 -25.07 4.43
CA VAL A 101 14.82 -26.41 4.55
C VAL A 101 14.74 -26.77 6.03
N VAL A 102 13.54 -27.06 6.50
CA VAL A 102 13.27 -27.47 7.89
C VAL A 102 12.37 -28.70 7.84
N ASP A 103 12.74 -29.79 8.52
CA ASP A 103 11.97 -31.04 8.56
C ASP A 103 11.60 -31.60 7.17
N ASN A 104 12.52 -31.52 6.20
CA ASN A 104 12.33 -31.89 4.79
C ASN A 104 11.25 -31.08 4.05
N LEU A 105 10.84 -29.94 4.59
CA LEU A 105 9.94 -28.99 3.93
C LEU A 105 10.73 -27.79 3.40
N ASP A 106 10.39 -27.35 2.19
CA ASP A 106 10.86 -26.08 1.64
C ASP A 106 10.23 -24.93 2.43
N THR A 107 11.06 -24.18 3.15
CA THR A 107 10.63 -23.05 3.98
C THR A 107 11.28 -21.75 3.51
N THR A 108 10.93 -20.66 4.18
CA THR A 108 11.52 -19.35 3.92
C THR A 108 11.72 -18.58 5.21
N GLU A 109 12.77 -17.78 5.21
CA GLU A 109 13.07 -16.84 6.28
C GLU A 109 13.20 -15.42 5.71
N ILE A 110 12.93 -14.42 6.54
CA ILE A 110 13.13 -13.01 6.19
C ILE A 110 14.54 -12.62 6.64
N VAL A 111 15.40 -12.25 5.68
CA VAL A 111 16.85 -12.03 5.91
C VAL A 111 17.13 -10.78 6.74
N ASP A 112 16.29 -9.76 6.61
CA ASP A 112 16.28 -8.55 7.41
C ASP A 112 14.84 -8.14 7.66
N ALA A 113 14.36 -8.39 8.88
CA ALA A 113 12.99 -8.08 9.27
C ALA A 113 12.75 -6.57 9.45
N GLY A 114 13.77 -5.71 9.34
CA GLY A 114 13.64 -4.27 9.57
C GLY A 114 12.54 -3.61 8.74
N SER A 115 12.42 -3.97 7.45
CA SER A 115 11.35 -3.42 6.61
C SER A 115 9.97 -3.93 7.01
N VAL A 116 9.85 -5.21 7.36
CA VAL A 116 8.59 -5.82 7.80
C VAL A 116 8.14 -5.28 9.16
N ILE A 117 9.09 -5.03 10.08
CA ILE A 117 8.83 -4.41 11.39
C ILE A 117 8.39 -2.97 11.23
N ARG A 118 9.01 -2.19 10.32
CA ARG A 118 8.54 -0.83 10.00
C ARG A 118 7.11 -0.87 9.45
N ALA A 119 6.83 -1.76 8.50
CA ALA A 119 5.49 -1.93 7.96
C ALA A 119 4.47 -2.33 9.05
N SER A 120 4.82 -3.24 9.96
CA SER A 120 3.91 -3.69 11.02
C SER A 120 3.57 -2.56 12.00
N LYS A 121 4.54 -1.71 12.35
CA LYS A 121 4.31 -0.51 13.18
C LYS A 121 3.36 0.48 12.50
N LEU A 122 3.55 0.72 11.21
CA LEU A 122 2.70 1.64 10.45
C LEU A 122 1.27 1.10 10.25
N LEU A 123 1.12 -0.21 10.10
CA LEU A 123 -0.17 -0.89 10.02
C LEU A 123 -0.79 -1.18 11.40
N GLU A 124 -0.07 -0.88 12.48
CA GLU A 124 -0.49 -1.11 13.87
C GLU A 124 -0.85 -2.58 14.15
N VAL A 125 -0.06 -3.51 13.60
CA VAL A 125 -0.21 -4.95 13.81
C VAL A 125 0.98 -5.53 14.57
N ASP A 126 0.76 -6.65 15.26
CA ASP A 126 1.83 -7.34 15.98
C ASP A 126 2.91 -7.83 15.00
N PRO A 127 4.20 -7.46 15.20
CA PRO A 127 5.27 -7.83 14.28
C PRO A 127 5.48 -9.33 14.15
N LYS A 128 5.27 -10.11 15.22
CA LYS A 128 5.49 -11.57 15.19
C LYS A 128 4.43 -12.25 14.34
N HIS A 129 3.16 -11.95 14.61
CA HIS A 129 2.05 -12.47 13.78
C HIS A 129 2.16 -11.99 12.33
N PHE A 130 2.68 -10.79 12.11
CA PHE A 130 2.85 -10.26 10.76
C PHE A 130 3.96 -10.98 9.98
N VAL A 131 5.09 -11.29 10.62
CA VAL A 131 6.14 -12.12 10.01
C VAL A 131 5.59 -13.51 9.69
N GLU A 132 4.90 -14.15 10.65
CA GLU A 132 4.30 -15.47 10.46
C GLU A 132 3.32 -15.49 9.29
N ALA A 133 2.44 -14.49 9.18
CA ALA A 133 1.49 -14.36 8.08
C ALA A 133 2.17 -14.16 6.70
N LEU A 134 3.43 -13.71 6.68
CA LEU A 134 4.21 -13.53 5.45
C LEU A 134 5.10 -14.74 5.13
N THR A 135 5.28 -15.69 6.05
CA THR A 135 6.16 -16.87 5.87
C THR A 135 5.43 -18.20 5.99
N SER A 136 4.17 -18.19 6.39
CA SER A 136 3.37 -19.39 6.67
C SER A 136 1.94 -19.24 6.15
N ARG A 137 1.25 -20.36 5.96
CA ARG A 137 -0.20 -20.41 5.67
C ARG A 137 -0.90 -21.35 6.64
N SER A 138 -2.11 -20.98 7.03
CA SER A 138 -2.99 -21.85 7.82
C SER A 138 -3.93 -22.62 6.90
N ILE A 139 -4.03 -23.93 7.11
CA ILE A 139 -4.95 -24.82 6.41
C ILE A 139 -5.88 -25.45 7.44
N PHE A 140 -7.18 -25.43 7.15
CA PHE A 140 -8.17 -26.16 7.95
C PHE A 140 -8.36 -27.55 7.37
N ALA A 141 -8.07 -28.59 8.14
CA ALA A 141 -8.20 -29.98 7.71
C ALA A 141 -8.76 -30.84 8.85
N GLN A 142 -9.85 -31.58 8.58
CA GLN A 142 -10.46 -32.55 9.50
C GLN A 142 -10.80 -32.01 10.92
N GLY A 143 -11.12 -30.72 11.04
CA GLY A 143 -11.46 -30.09 12.32
C GLY A 143 -10.30 -29.31 12.96
N ASP A 144 -9.07 -29.51 12.48
CA ASP A 144 -7.87 -28.88 13.01
C ASP A 144 -7.32 -27.80 12.08
N THR A 145 -6.68 -26.79 12.67
CA THR A 145 -5.92 -25.78 11.93
C THR A 145 -4.43 -26.14 11.97
N VAL A 146 -3.86 -26.40 10.80
CA VAL A 146 -2.44 -26.72 10.63
C VAL A 146 -1.74 -25.53 10.00
N ILE A 147 -0.63 -25.09 10.60
CA ILE A 147 0.22 -24.03 10.05
C ILE A 147 1.34 -24.69 9.26
N LEU A 148 1.45 -24.34 7.98
CA LEU A 148 2.49 -24.83 7.08
C LEU A 148 3.40 -23.69 6.64
N PRO A 149 4.74 -23.89 6.63
CA PRO A 149 5.65 -22.90 6.09
C PRO A 149 5.45 -22.72 4.58
N LEU A 150 5.75 -21.53 4.10
CA LEU A 150 5.80 -21.19 2.68
C LEU A 150 7.24 -21.29 2.18
N ASN A 151 7.39 -21.67 0.91
CA ASN A 151 8.68 -21.48 0.23
C ASN A 151 8.86 -20.01 -0.18
N SER A 152 10.08 -19.65 -0.60
CA SER A 152 10.42 -18.26 -0.90
C SER A 152 9.60 -17.61 -2.03
N THR A 153 9.17 -18.38 -3.04
CA THR A 153 8.31 -17.88 -4.12
C THR A 153 6.90 -17.61 -3.61
N GLN A 154 6.33 -18.57 -2.88
CA GLN A 154 5.00 -18.44 -2.29
C GLN A 154 4.91 -17.26 -1.32
N ALA A 155 5.95 -17.03 -0.51
CA ALA A 155 5.97 -15.90 0.41
C ALA A 155 6.02 -14.53 -0.29
N ARG A 156 6.73 -14.42 -1.43
CA ARG A 156 6.68 -13.21 -2.27
C ARG A 156 5.28 -13.01 -2.87
N ASP A 157 4.65 -14.08 -3.34
CA ASP A 157 3.29 -14.02 -3.88
C ASP A 157 2.28 -13.58 -2.82
N VAL A 158 2.40 -14.10 -1.60
CA VAL A 158 1.57 -13.71 -0.44
C VAL A 158 1.77 -12.24 -0.09
N ARG A 159 3.02 -11.79 0.03
CA ARG A 159 3.35 -10.37 0.25
C ARG A 159 2.71 -9.48 -0.81
N ASP A 160 2.90 -9.83 -2.08
CA ASP A 160 2.40 -9.01 -3.20
C ASP A 160 0.87 -9.02 -3.26
N ALA A 161 0.23 -10.17 -2.99
CA ALA A 161 -1.22 -10.26 -2.86
C ALA A 161 -1.74 -9.39 -1.71
N PHE A 162 -1.06 -9.39 -0.57
CA PHE A 162 -1.39 -8.56 0.58
C PHE A 162 -1.30 -7.07 0.26
N VAL A 163 -0.21 -6.63 -0.38
CA VAL A 163 0.00 -5.24 -0.82
C VAL A 163 -1.09 -4.80 -1.81
N LYS A 164 -1.38 -5.63 -2.83
CA LYS A 164 -2.48 -5.40 -3.79
C LYS A 164 -3.84 -5.29 -3.10
N GLY A 165 -4.07 -6.13 -2.09
CA GLY A 165 -5.30 -6.14 -1.30
C GLY A 165 -5.49 -4.87 -0.48
N ILE A 166 -4.46 -4.44 0.26
CA ILE A 166 -4.49 -3.21 1.06
C ILE A 166 -4.69 -1.99 0.16
N TYR A 167 -3.88 -1.84 -0.89
CA TYR A 167 -3.99 -0.68 -1.77
C TYR A 167 -5.36 -0.60 -2.44
N GLY A 168 -5.90 -1.74 -2.88
CA GLY A 168 -7.24 -1.82 -3.44
C GLY A 168 -8.32 -1.40 -2.45
N ARG A 169 -8.24 -1.84 -1.19
CA ARG A 169 -9.20 -1.44 -0.14
C ARG A 169 -9.08 0.04 0.22
N MET A 170 -7.86 0.56 0.34
CA MET A 170 -7.62 1.99 0.58
C MET A 170 -8.20 2.85 -0.56
N PHE A 171 -8.00 2.46 -1.82
CA PHE A 171 -8.57 3.16 -2.96
C PHE A 171 -10.12 3.19 -2.92
N ILE A 172 -10.75 2.05 -2.65
CA ILE A 172 -12.21 1.97 -2.52
C ILE A 172 -12.70 2.87 -1.37
N TRP A 173 -11.99 2.88 -0.25
CA TRP A 173 -12.29 3.75 0.89
C TRP A 173 -12.17 5.24 0.53
N ILE A 174 -11.12 5.66 -0.19
CA ILE A 174 -10.97 7.03 -0.69
C ILE A 174 -12.15 7.40 -1.61
N VAL A 175 -12.54 6.53 -2.54
CA VAL A 175 -13.71 6.75 -3.41
C VAL A 175 -14.99 6.88 -2.60
N SER A 176 -15.17 6.05 -1.55
CA SER A 176 -16.30 6.14 -0.65
C SER A 176 -16.35 7.48 0.09
N LYS A 177 -15.20 7.99 0.58
CA LYS A 177 -15.08 9.32 1.20
C LYS A 177 -15.44 10.44 0.24
N ILE A 178 -14.94 10.39 -0.99
CA ILE A 178 -15.28 11.36 -2.05
C ILE A 178 -16.79 11.34 -2.33
N ASN A 179 -17.36 10.15 -2.52
CA ASN A 179 -18.79 9.99 -2.76
C ASN A 179 -19.61 10.54 -1.59
N ALA A 180 -19.21 10.29 -0.34
CA ALA A 180 -19.89 10.83 0.83
C ALA A 180 -19.83 12.37 0.92
N ALA A 181 -18.73 12.98 0.49
CA ALA A 181 -18.57 14.43 0.49
C ALA A 181 -19.41 15.13 -0.60
N ILE A 182 -19.57 14.48 -1.77
CA ILE A 182 -20.27 15.06 -2.93
C ILE A 182 -21.76 14.68 -2.94
N TYR A 183 -22.11 13.52 -2.43
CA TYR A 183 -23.49 13.03 -2.40
C TYR A 183 -24.30 13.74 -1.31
N LYS A 184 -25.26 14.56 -1.74
CA LYS A 184 -26.25 15.21 -0.88
C LYS A 184 -27.60 14.47 -1.02
N PRO A 185 -28.06 13.72 0.00
CA PRO A 185 -29.37 13.07 -0.01
C PRO A 185 -30.50 14.12 -0.04
N LYS A 186 -31.64 13.80 -0.67
CA LYS A 186 -32.82 14.69 -0.68
C LYS A 186 -33.58 14.59 0.64
N THR A 187 -34.07 15.72 1.14
CA THR A 187 -34.97 15.81 2.30
C THR A 187 -36.45 16.02 1.91
N THR A 188 -36.77 16.28 0.64
CA THR A 188 -38.12 16.62 0.17
C THR A 188 -38.75 15.58 -0.77
N PRO A 189 -39.98 15.10 -0.49
CA PRO A 189 -40.73 14.21 -1.39
C PRO A 189 -41.07 14.89 -2.73
N GLY A 190 -40.95 14.16 -3.85
CA GLY A 190 -41.45 14.58 -5.17
C GLY A 190 -40.43 15.15 -6.16
N HIS A 191 -39.16 15.26 -5.78
CA HIS A 191 -38.12 15.78 -6.68
C HIS A 191 -37.41 14.63 -7.43
N THR A 192 -37.45 14.61 -8.76
CA THR A 192 -36.62 13.73 -9.62
C THR A 192 -35.21 14.31 -9.79
N ARG A 193 -34.17 13.47 -9.89
CA ARG A 193 -32.77 13.92 -10.07
C ARG A 193 -32.38 13.61 -11.51
N THR A 194 -31.96 14.61 -12.26
CA THR A 194 -31.31 14.42 -13.56
C THR A 194 -29.80 14.29 -13.34
N SER A 195 -29.15 13.41 -14.09
CA SER A 195 -27.70 13.20 -14.05
C SER A 195 -27.19 13.00 -15.46
N ILE A 196 -26.03 13.57 -15.76
CA ILE A 196 -25.31 13.33 -17.00
C ILE A 196 -24.10 12.47 -16.63
N GLY A 197 -24.05 11.25 -17.17
CA GLY A 197 -22.90 10.37 -17.02
C GLY A 197 -21.80 10.75 -18.01
N VAL A 198 -20.56 10.81 -17.54
CA VAL A 198 -19.36 10.94 -18.38
C VAL A 198 -18.59 9.63 -18.21
N LEU A 199 -18.38 8.92 -19.32
CA LEU A 199 -17.61 7.68 -19.41
C LEU A 199 -16.20 7.97 -19.91
#